data_AF-A0AA38IZA4-F1
#
_entry.id   AF-A0AA38IZA4-F1
#
_cell.length_a   1.000
_cell.length_b   1.000
_cell.length_c   1.000
_cell.angle_alpha   90.00
_cell.angle_beta   90.00
_cell.angle_gamma   90.00
#
_symmetry.space_group_name_H-M   'P 1'
#
loop_
_entity.id
_entity.type
_entity.pdbx_description
1 polymer ?
#
loop_
_entity_poly.entity_id
_entity_poly.type
_entity_poly.pdbx_seq_one_letter_code
_entity_poly.pdbx_strand_id
1 'polypeptide(L)'
;MFPDFDVYELRFCFDVYCNDQNITDNNLDERIQAVKAEVEKNKIELIVKTDDFSPYVSFWTGYFSSRSTSKQLTTFSRIKCNDDDVSINKLRLAMGVWQHHDAVTGTEKQTVADDYTLMLDEAIKETEKPCLRANMSICDNSKKDPFVVAIQNTLSKSASHYVRLPVDNENYKITGPEDDGDITFDIFDTIHPFDFVTDGKPATKELVFLAKDLPPPGVKLYYVEKIDDALDKYHKFEDIANVKSFGDDLGHRLFSDLFNDCSLQKKNGFTIDHNASGAYIFRPNGSAIPINEKLITAKYAQGSLVDEVYQVFGDEIIYTDVWTPTDDYEKDVKNII
;
A
#
# COMPACT_ATOMS: atom_id res chain seq x y z
N MET A 1 -38.59 -3.04 18.14
CA MET A 1 -38.89 -4.48 17.99
C MET A 1 -38.18 -4.92 16.73
N PHE A 2 -36.89 -5.20 16.85
CA PHE A 2 -36.09 -5.78 15.77
C PHE A 2 -36.07 -7.29 16.00
N PRO A 3 -36.28 -8.12 14.98
CA PRO A 3 -36.20 -9.56 15.16
C PRO A 3 -34.74 -9.94 15.40
N ASP A 4 -34.51 -10.71 16.46
CA ASP A 4 -33.23 -11.34 16.77
C ASP A 4 -32.79 -12.18 15.56
N PHE A 5 -31.66 -11.80 14.95
CA PHE A 5 -30.96 -12.68 14.04
C PHE A 5 -30.12 -13.62 14.91
N ASP A 6 -30.56 -14.88 15.00
CA ASP A 6 -29.76 -15.98 15.53
C ASP A 6 -28.49 -16.12 14.69
N VAL A 7 -27.40 -15.56 15.20
CA VAL A 7 -26.06 -15.90 14.76
C VAL A 7 -25.81 -17.31 15.31
N TYR A 8 -26.00 -18.33 14.46
CA TYR A 8 -25.46 -19.65 14.73
C TYR A 8 -23.93 -19.53 14.74
N GLU A 9 -23.38 -19.24 15.91
CA GLU A 9 -22.01 -19.56 16.28
C GLU A 9 -21.79 -21.04 15.95
N LEU A 10 -21.08 -21.32 14.86
CA LEU A 10 -20.50 -22.64 14.63
C LEU A 10 -19.39 -22.85 15.67
N ARG A 11 -19.81 -23.15 16.90
CA ARG A 11 -18.92 -23.74 17.91
C ARG A 11 -18.58 -25.13 17.42
N PHE A 12 -17.35 -25.31 16.92
CA PHE A 12 -16.75 -26.63 16.84
C PHE A 12 -16.47 -27.11 18.27
N CYS A 13 -17.51 -27.54 18.99
CA CYS A 13 -17.38 -28.27 20.24
C CYS A 13 -17.02 -29.72 19.89
N PHE A 14 -15.73 -30.04 19.95
CA PHE A 14 -15.30 -31.43 20.09
C PHE A 14 -15.40 -31.77 21.58
N ASP A 15 -16.42 -32.53 21.97
CA ASP A 15 -16.49 -33.10 23.31
C ASP A 15 -15.41 -34.19 23.43
N VAL A 16 -14.36 -33.91 24.21
CA VAL A 16 -13.32 -34.89 24.57
C VAL A 16 -13.60 -35.35 25.99
N TYR A 17 -13.94 -36.63 26.16
CA TYR A 17 -14.15 -37.25 27.47
C TYR A 17 -12.85 -37.92 27.94
N CYS A 18 -12.35 -37.54 29.12
CA CYS A 18 -11.32 -38.30 29.84
C CYS A 18 -11.86 -38.76 31.21
N ASN A 19 -11.90 -40.07 31.45
CA ASN A 19 -12.27 -40.70 32.74
C ASN A 19 -13.58 -40.20 33.38
N ASP A 20 -14.67 -40.09 32.60
CA ASP A 20 -16.02 -39.76 33.08
C ASP A 20 -16.14 -38.44 33.88
N GLN A 21 -15.15 -37.55 33.80
CA GLN A 21 -15.20 -36.22 34.41
C GLN A 21 -15.44 -35.15 33.35
N ASN A 22 -16.43 -34.30 33.62
CA ASN A 22 -16.78 -33.15 32.81
C ASN A 22 -15.68 -32.09 32.98
N ILE A 23 -14.80 -31.91 32.00
CA ILE A 23 -13.85 -30.79 32.00
C ILE A 23 -14.68 -29.54 31.70
N THR A 24 -14.88 -28.68 32.71
CA THR A 24 -15.57 -27.40 32.51
C THR A 24 -14.73 -26.52 31.58
N ASP A 25 -15.32 -26.19 30.44
CA ASP A 25 -14.78 -25.69 29.17
C ASP A 25 -14.18 -24.26 29.18
N ASN A 26 -13.36 -23.90 30.18
CA ASN A 26 -12.83 -22.53 30.28
C ASN A 26 -11.32 -22.40 30.12
N ASN A 27 -10.54 -23.49 30.06
CA ASN A 27 -9.09 -23.40 29.95
C ASN A 27 -8.55 -24.12 28.70
N LEU A 28 -8.20 -23.34 27.68
CA LEU A 28 -7.62 -23.84 26.42
C LEU A 28 -6.32 -24.62 26.67
N ASP A 29 -5.50 -24.19 27.63
CA ASP A 29 -4.24 -24.86 27.94
C ASP A 29 -4.48 -26.26 28.53
N GLU A 30 -5.48 -26.40 29.39
CA GLU A 30 -5.87 -27.71 29.94
C GLU A 30 -6.38 -28.64 28.84
N ARG A 31 -7.15 -28.13 27.87
CA ARG A 31 -7.61 -28.92 26.72
C ARG A 31 -6.46 -29.39 25.85
N ILE A 32 -5.50 -28.52 25.56
CA ILE A 32 -4.30 -28.88 24.79
C ILE A 32 -3.50 -29.95 25.54
N GLN A 33 -3.35 -29.82 26.86
CA GLN A 33 -2.67 -30.82 27.68
C GLN A 33 -3.38 -32.17 27.70
N ALA A 34 -4.71 -32.18 27.85
CA ALA A 34 -5.51 -33.40 27.84
C ALA A 34 -5.42 -34.13 26.48
N VAL A 35 -5.54 -33.39 25.38
CA VAL A 35 -5.38 -33.95 24.03
C VAL A 35 -3.97 -34.53 23.83
N LYS A 36 -2.93 -33.81 24.27
CA LYS A 36 -1.55 -34.32 24.22
C LYS A 36 -1.39 -35.62 25.00
N ALA A 37 -1.91 -35.68 26.22
CA ALA A 37 -1.84 -36.88 27.06
C ALA A 37 -2.53 -38.09 26.41
N GLU A 38 -3.69 -37.88 25.77
CA GLU A 38 -4.42 -38.95 25.08
C GLU A 38 -3.72 -39.41 23.80
N VAL A 39 -3.12 -38.48 23.05
CA VAL A 39 -2.29 -38.77 21.87
C VAL A 39 -1.07 -39.62 22.27
N GLU A 40 -0.37 -39.26 23.34
CA GLU A 40 0.79 -39.99 23.85
C GLU A 40 0.41 -41.37 24.40
N LYS A 41 -0.63 -41.44 25.24
CA LYS A 41 -1.13 -42.67 25.87
C LYS A 41 -1.52 -43.72 24.83
N ASN A 42 -2.21 -43.31 23.77
CA ASN A 42 -2.69 -44.22 22.74
C ASN A 42 -1.76 -44.32 21.53
N LYS A 43 -0.61 -43.63 21.53
CA LYS A 43 0.35 -43.58 20.42
C LYS A 43 -0.32 -43.19 19.09
N ILE A 44 -1.17 -42.17 19.14
CA ILE A 44 -1.89 -41.66 17.96
C ILE A 44 -0.89 -40.87 17.10
N GLU A 45 -0.80 -41.22 15.82
CA GLU A 45 -0.04 -40.44 14.85
C GLU A 45 -0.93 -39.31 14.29
N LEU A 46 -0.53 -38.05 14.53
CA LEU A 46 -1.27 -36.89 14.02
C LEU A 46 -0.95 -36.63 12.55
N ILE A 47 -1.96 -36.22 11.78
CA ILE A 47 -1.78 -35.83 10.39
C ILE A 47 -1.07 -34.48 10.33
N VAL A 48 0.04 -34.41 9.60
CA VAL A 48 0.74 -33.15 9.34
C VAL A 48 -0.05 -32.36 8.29
N LYS A 49 -0.53 -31.17 8.66
CA LYS A 49 -1.08 -30.18 7.71
C LYS A 49 0.02 -29.17 7.37
N THR A 50 0.38 -29.15 6.10
CA THR A 50 1.21 -28.10 5.49
C THR A 50 0.29 -27.12 4.74
N ASP A 51 0.76 -25.95 4.35
CA ASP A 51 -0.02 -24.89 3.66
C ASP A 51 -1.03 -24.15 4.55
N ASP A 52 -1.81 -23.25 3.96
CA ASP A 52 -2.77 -22.39 4.65
C ASP A 52 -4.21 -22.96 4.69
N PHE A 53 -5.15 -22.15 5.19
CA PHE A 53 -6.59 -22.43 5.23
C PHE A 53 -7.39 -21.46 4.35
N SER A 54 -6.77 -20.93 3.30
CA SER A 54 -7.39 -19.97 2.38
C SER A 54 -7.69 -20.60 1.01
N PRO A 55 -8.76 -20.17 0.32
CA PRO A 55 -9.81 -19.27 0.80
C PRO A 55 -10.82 -19.99 1.72
N TYR A 56 -11.41 -19.24 2.65
CA TYR A 56 -12.55 -19.72 3.44
C TYR A 56 -13.80 -19.89 2.55
N VAL A 57 -14.66 -20.85 2.90
CA VAL A 57 -15.80 -21.33 2.10
C VAL A 57 -16.69 -20.20 1.56
N SER A 58 -17.34 -20.42 0.42
CA SER A 58 -18.20 -19.43 -0.29
C SER A 58 -17.47 -18.21 -0.88
N PHE A 59 -16.16 -18.33 -1.15
CA PHE A 59 -15.34 -17.28 -1.76
C PHE A 59 -15.38 -15.98 -0.95
N TRP A 60 -15.07 -16.08 0.34
CA TRP A 60 -14.78 -14.92 1.17
C TRP A 60 -13.43 -14.32 0.77
N THR A 61 -13.39 -13.78 -0.44
CA THR A 61 -12.23 -13.14 -1.04
C THR A 61 -12.53 -11.67 -1.38
N GLY A 62 -13.76 -11.20 -1.15
CA GLY A 62 -14.14 -9.79 -1.32
C GLY A 62 -13.43 -8.88 -0.32
N TYR A 63 -13.19 -9.38 0.90
CA TYR A 63 -12.54 -8.59 1.95
C TYR A 63 -11.04 -8.39 1.70
N PHE A 64 -10.45 -9.12 0.74
CA PHE A 64 -9.07 -8.89 0.30
C PHE A 64 -8.91 -7.51 -0.31
N SER A 65 -9.96 -6.97 -0.95
CA SER A 65 -9.93 -5.65 -1.61
C SER A 65 -10.88 -4.62 -1.00
N SER A 66 -11.80 -5.04 -0.12
CA SER A 66 -12.77 -4.11 0.50
C SER A 66 -12.07 -3.00 1.30
N ARG A 67 -12.52 -1.76 1.11
CA ARG A 67 -11.93 -0.54 1.71
C ARG A 67 -10.42 -0.40 1.47
N SER A 68 -10.00 -0.49 0.20
CA SER A 68 -8.59 -0.44 -0.21
C SER A 68 -7.82 0.77 0.34
N THR A 69 -8.43 1.97 0.39
CA THR A 69 -7.82 3.17 0.96
C THR A 69 -7.40 2.98 2.41
N SER A 70 -8.28 2.41 3.25
CA SER A 70 -7.97 2.16 4.65
C SER A 70 -6.92 1.06 4.81
N LYS A 71 -6.90 0.04 3.93
CA LYS A 71 -5.84 -0.98 3.96
C LYS A 71 -4.44 -0.40 3.74
N GLN A 72 -4.31 0.63 2.91
CA GLN A 72 -3.02 1.28 2.66
C GLN A 72 -2.41 1.90 3.93
N LEU A 73 -3.25 2.31 4.90
CA LEU A 73 -2.80 2.88 6.18
C LEU A 73 -1.98 1.89 7.03
N THR A 74 -2.08 0.58 6.77
CA THR A 74 -1.24 -0.44 7.44
C THR A 74 0.26 -0.23 7.21
N THR A 75 0.65 0.40 6.10
CA THR A 75 2.05 0.59 5.70
C THR A 75 2.81 1.55 6.62
N PHE A 76 2.10 2.43 7.34
CA PHE A 76 2.67 3.37 8.31
C PHE A 76 3.07 2.72 9.65
N SER A 77 2.92 1.40 9.81
CA SER A 77 3.10 0.67 11.08
C SER A 77 4.54 0.37 11.49
N ARG A 78 5.56 0.74 10.72
CA ARG A 78 6.96 0.36 10.99
C ARG A 78 7.68 1.32 11.94
N ILE A 79 7.30 1.30 13.21
CA ILE A 79 7.86 2.20 14.23
C ILE A 79 8.91 1.45 15.07
N LYS A 80 10.08 2.06 15.27
CA LYS A 80 11.10 1.56 16.20
C LYS A 80 10.66 1.79 17.65
N CYS A 81 10.90 0.78 18.48
CA CYS A 81 10.47 0.74 19.86
C CYS A 81 11.27 1.69 20.76
N ASN A 82 10.59 2.70 21.30
CA ASN A 82 10.93 3.25 22.60
C ASN A 82 9.65 3.18 23.45
N ASP A 83 9.62 2.30 24.44
CA ASP A 83 8.38 1.93 25.14
C ASP A 83 7.81 3.05 26.03
N ASP A 84 8.58 4.10 26.28
CA ASP A 84 8.19 5.25 27.09
C ASP A 84 7.55 6.40 26.29
N ASP A 85 7.51 6.31 24.95
CA ASP A 85 6.91 7.38 24.14
C ASP A 85 5.39 7.19 24.03
N VAL A 86 4.64 8.11 24.64
CA VAL A 86 3.18 8.12 24.65
C VAL A 86 2.59 8.17 23.23
N SER A 87 3.24 8.89 22.31
CA SER A 87 2.77 9.02 20.92
C SER A 87 2.90 7.68 20.18
N ILE A 88 4.08 7.05 20.28
CA ILE A 88 4.35 5.72 19.71
C ILE A 88 3.40 4.68 20.30
N ASN A 89 3.13 4.72 21.60
CA ASN A 89 2.19 3.79 22.23
C ASN A 89 0.74 3.99 21.75
N LYS A 90 0.30 5.22 21.53
CA LYS A 90 -1.01 5.48 20.92
C LYS A 90 -1.11 4.88 19.52
N LEU A 91 -0.09 5.06 18.68
CA LEU A 91 -0.09 4.48 17.33
C LEU A 91 0.01 2.95 17.33
N ARG A 92 0.76 2.35 18.27
CA ARG A 92 0.77 0.90 18.49
C ARG A 92 -0.61 0.37 18.85
N LEU A 93 -1.33 1.03 19.76
CA LEU A 93 -2.67 0.62 20.16
C LEU A 93 -3.67 0.77 19.01
N ALA A 94 -3.66 1.91 18.32
CA ALA A 94 -4.51 2.15 17.15
C ALA A 94 -4.27 1.10 16.04
N MET A 95 -3.00 0.81 15.75
CA MET A 95 -2.63 -0.24 14.80
C MET A 95 -3.05 -1.64 15.27
N GLY A 96 -2.95 -1.92 16.58
CA GLY A 96 -3.41 -3.19 17.17
C GLY A 96 -4.91 -3.39 17.01
N VAL A 97 -5.71 -2.35 17.25
CA VAL A 97 -7.16 -2.35 17.00
C VAL A 97 -7.44 -2.49 15.50
N TRP A 98 -6.67 -1.81 14.65
CA TRP A 98 -6.80 -1.89 13.20
C TRP A 98 -6.55 -3.30 12.65
N GLN A 99 -5.73 -4.13 13.30
CA GLN A 99 -5.55 -5.54 12.93
C GLN A 99 -6.75 -6.44 13.28
N HIS A 100 -7.78 -5.91 13.94
CA HIS A 100 -9.04 -6.64 14.14
C HIS A 100 -9.57 -7.15 12.80
N HIS A 101 -10.09 -8.37 12.79
CA HIS A 101 -10.53 -9.07 11.57
C HIS A 101 -11.79 -8.47 10.92
N ASP A 102 -12.39 -7.43 11.50
CA ASP A 102 -13.40 -6.59 10.83
C ASP A 102 -12.91 -5.19 10.46
N ALA A 103 -11.72 -4.80 10.94
CA ALA A 103 -11.12 -3.49 10.68
C ALA A 103 -10.27 -3.57 9.40
N VAL A 104 -9.10 -4.20 9.45
CA VAL A 104 -8.20 -4.33 8.28
C VAL A 104 -8.87 -5.03 7.10
N THR A 105 -9.86 -5.89 7.33
CA THR A 105 -10.62 -6.60 6.29
C THR A 105 -11.66 -5.71 5.61
N GLY A 106 -12.08 -4.61 6.25
CA GLY A 106 -13.07 -3.68 5.73
C GLY A 106 -14.49 -4.24 5.74
N THR A 107 -14.82 -5.04 6.76
CA THR A 107 -16.09 -5.75 6.88
C THR A 107 -17.00 -5.22 8.00
N GLU A 108 -16.61 -4.11 8.59
CA GLU A 108 -17.33 -3.30 9.55
C GLU A 108 -18.35 -2.34 8.89
N LYS A 109 -19.28 -1.83 9.71
CA LYS A 109 -20.22 -0.77 9.28
C LYS A 109 -19.47 0.54 9.04
N GLN A 110 -19.99 1.39 8.15
CA GLN A 110 -19.33 2.64 7.78
C GLN A 110 -18.94 3.52 8.99
N THR A 111 -19.82 3.68 9.98
CA THR A 111 -19.52 4.49 11.18
C THR A 111 -18.36 3.92 12.01
N VAL A 112 -18.15 2.61 11.97
CA VAL A 112 -17.02 1.95 12.65
C VAL A 112 -15.74 2.12 11.83
N ALA A 113 -15.84 2.03 10.50
CA ALA A 113 -14.72 2.31 9.59
C ALA A 113 -14.22 3.76 9.73
N ASP A 114 -15.15 4.71 9.88
CA ASP A 114 -14.84 6.13 10.09
C ASP A 114 -14.13 6.32 11.44
N ASP A 115 -14.57 5.63 12.50
CA ASP A 115 -13.94 5.65 13.84
C ASP A 115 -12.52 5.04 13.81
N TYR A 116 -12.34 3.91 13.14
CA TYR A 116 -11.01 3.33 12.93
C TYR A 116 -10.07 4.27 12.17
N THR A 117 -10.58 4.94 11.13
CA THR A 117 -9.80 5.90 10.34
C THR A 117 -9.41 7.11 11.18
N LEU A 118 -10.34 7.64 11.98
CA LEU A 118 -10.07 8.75 12.91
C LEU A 118 -9.00 8.36 13.94
N MET A 119 -9.14 7.19 14.58
CA MET A 119 -8.20 6.69 15.57
C MET A 119 -6.78 6.52 15.00
N LEU A 120 -6.66 6.00 13.78
CA LEU A 120 -5.38 5.88 13.09
C LEU A 120 -4.81 7.26 12.72
N ASP A 121 -5.62 8.14 12.13
CA ASP A 121 -5.18 9.47 11.70
C ASP A 121 -4.66 10.31 12.87
N GLU A 122 -5.38 10.32 14.00
CA GLU A 122 -4.94 10.98 15.23
C GLU A 122 -3.61 10.43 15.72
N ALA A 123 -3.47 9.11 15.77
CA ALA A 123 -2.26 8.47 16.26
C ALA A 123 -1.06 8.67 15.32
N ILE A 124 -1.28 8.66 14.00
CA ILE A 124 -0.26 8.96 13.00
C ILE A 124 0.17 10.43 13.11
N LYS A 125 -0.76 11.38 13.22
CA LYS A 125 -0.44 12.80 13.38
C LYS A 125 0.37 13.11 14.64
N GLU A 126 0.11 12.37 15.72
CA GLU A 126 0.88 12.52 16.97
C GLU A 126 2.28 11.91 16.90
N THR A 127 2.49 10.88 16.07
CA THR A 127 3.75 10.11 16.03
C THR A 127 4.68 10.51 14.88
N GLU A 128 4.12 10.88 13.73
CA GLU A 128 4.86 11.00 12.47
C GLU A 128 5.05 12.44 11.95
N LYS A 129 6.02 12.51 11.04
CA LYS A 129 6.67 13.71 10.47
C LYS A 129 5.79 14.46 9.45
N PRO A 130 6.17 15.72 9.11
CA PRO A 130 5.48 16.51 8.09
C PRO A 130 5.35 15.78 6.75
N CYS A 131 4.22 16.01 6.07
CA CYS A 131 3.94 15.65 4.67
C CYS A 131 3.37 14.25 4.36
N LEU A 132 2.58 13.71 5.29
CA LEU A 132 1.77 12.49 5.10
C LEU A 132 0.82 12.52 3.89
N ARG A 133 0.54 13.71 3.35
CA ARG A 133 -0.37 13.94 2.21
C ARG A 133 0.37 14.21 0.89
N ALA A 134 1.62 13.78 0.80
CA ALA A 134 2.42 13.91 -0.43
C ALA A 134 1.80 13.15 -1.62
N ASN A 135 1.02 12.09 -1.38
CA ASN A 135 0.24 11.37 -2.40
C ASN A 135 -0.84 12.22 -3.09
N MET A 136 -1.28 13.30 -2.44
CA MET A 136 -2.22 14.30 -2.97
C MET A 136 -1.50 15.61 -3.26
N SER A 137 -0.18 15.54 -3.38
CA SER A 137 0.73 16.66 -3.62
C SER A 137 0.61 17.78 -2.59
N ILE A 138 0.35 17.43 -1.32
CA ILE A 138 0.25 18.38 -0.21
C ILE A 138 1.39 18.16 0.79
N CYS A 139 2.25 19.16 0.91
CA CYS A 139 3.33 19.23 1.88
C CYS A 139 3.69 20.70 2.09
N ASP A 140 3.39 21.26 3.27
CA ASP A 140 3.69 22.68 3.54
C ASP A 140 5.18 22.90 3.81
N ASN A 141 5.87 21.88 4.33
CA ASN A 141 7.29 21.97 4.64
C ASN A 141 8.19 22.06 3.40
N SER A 142 7.82 21.41 2.30
CA SER A 142 8.58 21.44 1.03
C SER A 142 8.34 22.71 0.21
N LYS A 143 7.40 23.57 0.61
CA LYS A 143 7.16 24.89 -0.01
C LYS A 143 7.93 26.01 0.70
N LYS A 144 8.51 25.73 1.87
CA LYS A 144 9.38 26.66 2.60
C LYS A 144 10.70 26.84 1.84
N ASP A 145 11.43 27.88 2.19
CA ASP A 145 12.72 28.18 1.59
C ASP A 145 13.67 28.77 2.64
N PRO A 146 14.83 28.15 2.91
CA PRO A 146 15.20 26.78 2.52
C PRO A 146 14.43 25.73 3.34
N PHE A 147 14.49 24.47 2.92
CA PHE A 147 14.00 23.33 3.70
C PHE A 147 14.98 22.16 3.69
N VAL A 148 14.84 21.26 4.68
CA VAL A 148 15.70 20.09 4.84
C VAL A 148 14.88 18.81 4.69
N VAL A 149 15.38 17.89 3.87
CA VAL A 149 14.79 16.57 3.64
C VAL A 149 15.63 15.52 4.36
N ALA A 150 15.06 14.89 5.37
CA ALA A 150 15.69 13.80 6.11
C ALA A 150 15.17 12.45 5.63
N ILE A 151 16.02 11.68 4.96
CA ILE A 151 15.63 10.39 4.38
C ILE A 151 16.22 9.28 5.25
N GLN A 152 15.33 8.46 5.82
CA GLN A 152 15.69 7.37 6.70
C GLN A 152 15.58 6.02 5.97
N ASN A 153 16.70 5.31 5.86
CA ASN A 153 16.71 3.93 5.46
C ASN A 153 16.49 3.03 6.69
N THR A 154 15.39 2.30 6.70
CA THR A 154 15.05 1.34 7.77
C THR A 154 15.54 -0.07 7.48
N LEU A 155 16.04 -0.32 6.26
CA LEU A 155 16.57 -1.62 5.85
C LEU A 155 17.95 -1.86 6.47
N SER A 156 18.28 -3.13 6.66
CA SER A 156 19.62 -3.56 7.11
C SER A 156 20.66 -3.57 5.98
N LYS A 157 20.31 -3.10 4.78
CA LYS A 157 21.20 -2.98 3.62
C LYS A 157 21.20 -1.55 3.09
N SER A 158 22.32 -1.16 2.47
CA SER A 158 22.36 0.10 1.71
C SER A 158 21.29 0.08 0.64
N ALA A 159 20.66 1.21 0.40
CA ALA A 159 19.62 1.34 -0.61
C ALA A 159 19.58 2.75 -1.17
N SER A 160 19.33 2.85 -2.47
CA SER A 160 19.02 4.11 -3.14
C SER A 160 17.51 4.23 -3.36
N HIS A 161 16.95 5.42 -3.17
CA HIS A 161 15.51 5.65 -3.32
C HIS A 161 15.21 7.01 -3.98
N TYR A 162 14.29 7.02 -4.93
CA TYR A 162 13.78 8.26 -5.51
C TYR A 162 12.86 8.97 -4.53
N VAL A 163 13.08 10.26 -4.35
CA VAL A 163 12.27 11.13 -3.50
C VAL A 163 11.49 12.08 -4.37
N ARG A 164 10.17 12.07 -4.20
CA ARG A 164 9.20 12.93 -4.89
C ARG A 164 8.53 13.84 -3.86
N LEU A 165 8.65 15.16 -4.04
CA LEU A 165 8.14 16.17 -3.10
C LEU A 165 7.27 17.19 -3.81
N PRO A 166 6.11 17.57 -3.24
CA PRO A 166 5.28 18.63 -3.80
C PRO A 166 5.93 19.99 -3.59
N VAL A 167 6.10 20.81 -4.61
CA VAL A 167 6.83 22.08 -4.51
C VAL A 167 6.16 23.23 -5.28
N ASP A 168 6.60 24.47 -5.08
CA ASP A 168 5.94 25.69 -5.61
C ASP A 168 6.84 26.56 -6.51
N ASN A 169 8.05 26.11 -6.79
CA ASN A 169 9.01 26.69 -7.73
C ASN A 169 9.52 25.59 -8.70
N GLU A 170 10.21 25.99 -9.76
CA GLU A 170 10.83 25.12 -10.78
C GLU A 170 12.36 25.04 -10.63
N ASN A 171 12.97 26.02 -9.94
CA ASN A 171 14.42 26.12 -9.82
C ASN A 171 14.86 25.93 -8.37
N TYR A 172 15.69 24.91 -8.15
CA TYR A 172 16.25 24.57 -6.86
C TYR A 172 17.74 24.27 -6.97
N LYS A 173 18.39 24.37 -5.82
CA LYS A 173 19.68 23.74 -5.57
C LYS A 173 19.52 22.74 -4.43
N ILE A 174 19.98 21.52 -4.68
CA ILE A 174 19.93 20.42 -3.70
C ILE A 174 21.36 20.05 -3.32
N THR A 175 21.70 20.22 -2.05
CA THR A 175 23.02 19.85 -1.52
C THR A 175 22.89 18.62 -0.64
N GLY A 176 23.67 17.58 -0.96
CA GLY A 176 23.74 16.33 -0.21
C GLY A 176 24.70 16.41 0.99
N PRO A 177 24.79 15.34 1.79
CA PRO A 177 25.68 15.28 2.96
C PRO A 177 27.16 14.97 2.61
N GLU A 178 27.41 14.52 1.38
CA GLU A 178 28.74 14.25 0.85
C GLU A 178 29.05 15.43 -0.09
N ASP A 179 30.17 16.14 0.11
CA ASP A 179 30.56 17.40 -0.56
C ASP A 179 30.85 17.25 -2.08
N ASP A 180 30.11 16.39 -2.79
CA ASP A 180 30.33 15.96 -4.17
C ASP A 180 29.56 16.80 -5.21
N GLY A 181 29.13 18.00 -4.84
CA GLY A 181 28.41 18.94 -5.71
C GLY A 181 26.88 18.85 -5.59
N ASP A 182 26.20 19.60 -6.46
CA ASP A 182 24.74 19.70 -6.44
C ASP A 182 24.09 18.42 -6.99
N ILE A 183 23.04 17.95 -6.31
CA ILE A 183 22.29 16.74 -6.69
C ILE A 183 21.40 17.05 -7.89
N THR A 184 21.48 16.21 -8.93
CA THR A 184 20.55 16.26 -10.06
C THR A 184 19.12 15.99 -9.61
N PHE A 185 18.19 16.79 -10.11
CA PHE A 185 16.76 16.62 -9.91
C PHE A 185 16.01 16.93 -11.20
N ASP A 186 14.76 16.49 -11.25
CA ASP A 186 13.78 16.81 -12.27
C ASP A 186 12.55 17.45 -11.62
N ILE A 187 11.84 18.31 -12.37
CA ILE A 187 10.55 18.86 -11.99
C ILE A 187 9.49 18.44 -12.99
N PHE A 188 8.36 17.95 -12.49
CA PHE A 188 7.18 17.61 -13.30
C PHE A 188 5.96 18.41 -12.85
N ASP A 189 4.96 18.49 -13.73
CA ASP A 189 3.62 18.87 -13.28
C ASP A 189 3.07 17.77 -12.36
N THR A 190 2.26 18.16 -11.38
CA THR A 190 1.59 17.21 -10.51
C THR A 190 0.68 16.25 -11.31
N ILE A 191 0.68 14.97 -10.93
CA ILE A 191 -0.05 13.88 -11.59
C ILE A 191 -1.56 14.14 -11.74
N HIS A 192 -2.15 14.91 -10.82
CA HIS A 192 -3.55 15.30 -10.82
C HIS A 192 -3.70 16.63 -10.06
N PRO A 193 -4.55 17.58 -10.46
CA PRO A 193 -4.66 18.87 -9.79
C PRO A 193 -5.22 18.78 -8.36
N PHE A 194 -5.92 17.68 -8.05
CA PHE A 194 -6.54 17.41 -6.74
C PHE A 194 -7.47 18.54 -6.28
N ASP A 195 -8.16 19.20 -7.21
CA ASP A 195 -9.05 20.35 -6.95
C ASP A 195 -10.23 20.02 -6.02
N PHE A 196 -10.56 18.73 -5.84
CA PHE A 196 -11.58 18.27 -4.92
C PHE A 196 -11.17 18.36 -3.44
N VAL A 197 -9.90 18.63 -3.16
CA VAL A 197 -9.36 18.72 -1.81
C VAL A 197 -9.61 20.10 -1.25
N THR A 198 -10.47 20.18 -0.24
CA THR A 198 -10.87 21.46 0.37
C THR A 198 -9.98 21.89 1.53
N ASP A 199 -9.31 20.94 2.18
CA ASP A 199 -8.39 21.19 3.29
C ASP A 199 -6.94 20.99 2.83
N GLY A 200 -6.23 22.10 2.64
CA GLY A 200 -4.88 22.16 2.08
C GLY A 200 -4.85 22.53 0.59
N LYS A 201 -3.76 23.17 0.14
CA LYS A 201 -3.56 23.53 -1.27
C LYS A 201 -2.58 22.55 -1.92
N PRO A 202 -3.03 21.68 -2.85
CA PRO A 202 -2.12 20.87 -3.66
C PRO A 202 -1.07 21.74 -4.36
N ALA A 203 0.16 21.25 -4.42
CA ALA A 203 1.17 21.80 -5.29
C ALA A 203 0.80 21.51 -6.75
N THR A 204 1.30 22.33 -7.67
CA THR A 204 1.16 22.11 -9.11
C THR A 204 2.39 21.46 -9.72
N LYS A 205 3.47 21.35 -8.95
CA LYS A 205 4.76 20.82 -9.36
C LYS A 205 5.27 19.80 -8.35
N GLU A 206 6.04 18.85 -8.85
CA GLU A 206 6.70 17.84 -8.03
C GLU A 206 8.18 17.77 -8.37
N LEU A 207 9.00 17.87 -7.34
CA LEU A 207 10.45 17.75 -7.41
C LEU A 207 10.85 16.30 -7.16
N VAL A 208 11.69 15.77 -8.05
CA VAL A 208 12.14 14.38 -8.03
C VAL A 208 13.66 14.34 -8.01
N PHE A 209 14.25 13.65 -7.04
CA PHE A 209 15.70 13.41 -7.01
C PHE A 209 16.03 12.01 -6.46
N LEU A 210 17.21 11.50 -6.79
CA LEU A 210 17.67 10.21 -6.29
C LEU A 210 18.51 10.36 -5.02
N ALA A 211 18.05 9.80 -3.92
CA ALA A 211 18.84 9.67 -2.70
C ALA A 211 19.69 8.40 -2.78
N LYS A 212 20.95 8.55 -3.18
CA LYS A 212 21.89 7.43 -3.37
C LYS A 212 22.50 6.95 -2.07
N ASP A 213 22.76 5.64 -2.02
CA ASP A 213 23.57 4.98 -0.99
C ASP A 213 23.17 5.36 0.44
N LEU A 214 21.88 5.22 0.76
CA LEU A 214 21.40 5.46 2.11
C LEU A 214 21.97 4.37 3.04
N PRO A 215 22.66 4.75 4.14
CA PRO A 215 23.34 3.78 4.98
C PRO A 215 22.38 2.79 5.66
N PRO A 216 22.80 1.53 5.88
CA PRO A 216 22.01 0.52 6.58
C PRO A 216 21.99 0.71 8.10
N PRO A 217 20.82 0.51 8.71
CA PRO A 217 19.81 1.55 8.86
C PRO A 217 20.44 2.90 9.25
N GLY A 218 20.00 3.98 8.62
CA GLY A 218 20.58 5.31 8.87
C GLY A 218 19.81 6.43 8.18
N VAL A 219 20.35 7.64 8.26
CA VAL A 219 19.70 8.86 7.75
C VAL A 219 20.69 9.66 6.91
N LYS A 220 20.25 10.15 5.75
CA LYS A 220 20.93 11.22 4.99
C LYS A 220 20.06 12.48 5.01
N LEU A 221 20.71 13.64 5.13
CA LEU A 221 20.06 14.95 5.11
C LEU A 221 20.40 15.65 3.80
N TYR A 222 19.38 16.20 3.15
CA TYR A 222 19.51 16.99 1.93
C TYR A 222 18.97 18.39 2.19
N TYR A 223 19.73 19.40 1.78
CA TYR A 223 19.34 20.81 1.88
C TYR A 223 18.79 21.26 0.53
N VAL A 224 17.58 21.82 0.54
CA VAL A 224 16.91 22.29 -0.67
C VAL A 224 16.63 23.78 -0.52
N GLU A 225 17.15 24.57 -1.45
CA GLU A 225 16.98 26.02 -1.51
C GLU A 225 16.46 26.44 -2.89
N LYS A 226 15.58 27.44 -2.91
CA LYS A 226 15.12 28.05 -4.16
C LYS A 226 16.24 28.92 -4.73
N ILE A 227 16.37 28.92 -6.05
CA ILE A 227 17.33 29.79 -6.74
C ILE A 227 16.60 30.60 -7.83
N ASP A 228 17.15 31.78 -8.12
CA ASP A 228 16.63 32.68 -9.16
C ASP A 228 17.13 32.27 -10.56
N ASP A 229 18.26 31.56 -10.63
CA ASP A 229 18.84 31.09 -11.88
C ASP A 229 17.91 30.06 -12.52
N ALA A 230 17.46 30.35 -13.74
CA ALA A 230 16.62 29.44 -14.51
C ALA A 230 17.42 28.19 -14.90
N LEU A 231 16.98 27.04 -14.43
CA LEU A 231 17.51 25.73 -14.80
C LEU A 231 16.55 25.02 -15.74
N ASP A 232 17.09 24.35 -16.76
CA ASP A 232 16.32 23.50 -17.66
C ASP A 232 16.10 22.11 -17.02
N LYS A 233 15.30 22.09 -15.95
CA LYS A 233 14.96 20.88 -15.16
C LYS A 233 13.48 20.55 -15.16
N TYR A 234 12.65 21.41 -15.74
CA TYR A 234 11.22 21.20 -15.83
C TYR A 234 10.85 20.41 -17.11
N HIS A 235 10.19 19.28 -16.91
CA HIS A 235 9.75 18.40 -17.99
C HIS A 235 8.24 18.50 -18.14
N LYS A 236 7.81 19.09 -19.25
CA LYS A 236 6.40 19.28 -19.56
C LYS A 236 5.80 18.01 -20.15
N PHE A 237 4.59 17.67 -19.73
CA PHE A 237 3.79 16.64 -20.38
C PHE A 237 3.34 17.05 -21.79
N GLU A 238 3.65 16.20 -22.78
CA GLU A 238 3.25 16.32 -24.18
C GLU A 238 2.24 15.23 -24.56
N ASP A 239 1.35 15.51 -25.52
CA ASP A 239 0.38 14.52 -26.00
C ASP A 239 1.08 13.40 -26.79
N ILE A 240 0.77 12.15 -26.45
CA ILE A 240 1.37 10.94 -27.04
C ILE A 240 1.05 10.76 -28.53
N ALA A 241 0.10 11.53 -29.09
CA ALA A 241 -0.19 11.54 -30.53
C ALA A 241 1.04 11.86 -31.41
N ASN A 242 2.10 12.44 -30.83
CA ASN A 242 3.36 12.77 -31.51
C ASN A 242 4.53 11.82 -31.18
N VAL A 243 4.32 10.80 -30.32
CA VAL A 243 5.37 9.88 -29.87
C VAL A 243 5.31 8.62 -30.73
N LYS A 244 6.36 8.41 -31.54
CA LYS A 244 6.44 7.29 -32.50
C LYS A 244 6.61 5.92 -31.84
N SER A 245 7.06 5.86 -30.59
CA SER A 245 7.09 4.63 -29.79
C SER A 245 7.46 4.97 -28.35
N PHE A 246 6.68 4.49 -27.39
CA PHE A 246 7.08 4.45 -25.98
C PHE A 246 7.36 3.01 -25.61
N GLY A 247 8.55 2.56 -26.01
CA GLY A 247 8.87 1.14 -26.16
C GLY A 247 7.95 0.51 -27.19
N ASP A 248 8.47 0.07 -28.34
CA ASP A 248 7.69 -0.58 -29.41
C ASP A 248 6.90 -1.85 -28.97
N ASP A 249 6.84 -2.15 -27.67
CA ASP A 249 5.99 -3.19 -27.09
C ASP A 249 5.56 -2.96 -25.62
N LEU A 250 5.72 -1.78 -24.98
CA LEU A 250 5.40 -1.65 -23.52
C LEU A 250 4.25 -0.69 -23.16
N GLY A 251 4.13 0.48 -23.81
CA GLY A 251 3.15 1.50 -23.36
C GLY A 251 1.68 1.10 -23.53
N HIS A 252 1.36 0.26 -24.52
CA HIS A 252 0.04 -0.36 -24.68
C HIS A 252 -0.06 -1.73 -23.99
N ARG A 253 1.08 -2.36 -23.67
CA ARG A 253 1.12 -3.71 -23.11
C ARG A 253 1.16 -3.77 -21.59
N LEU A 254 1.55 -2.71 -20.88
CA LEU A 254 1.52 -2.71 -19.41
C LEU A 254 0.11 -2.99 -18.86
N PHE A 255 -0.94 -2.63 -19.59
CA PHE A 255 -2.31 -3.00 -19.26
C PHE A 255 -2.75 -4.35 -19.83
N SER A 256 -2.30 -4.71 -21.04
CA SER A 256 -2.68 -5.99 -21.65
C SER A 256 -2.01 -7.18 -20.96
N ASP A 257 -0.75 -7.08 -20.61
CA ASP A 257 0.05 -8.20 -20.10
C ASP A 257 -0.21 -8.47 -18.61
N LEU A 258 -0.67 -7.46 -17.84
CA LEU A 258 -1.01 -7.63 -16.42
C LEU A 258 -2.34 -8.38 -16.21
N PHE A 259 -3.26 -8.34 -17.18
CA PHE A 259 -4.60 -8.93 -17.05
C PHE A 259 -4.97 -9.98 -18.11
N ASN A 260 -4.25 -10.09 -19.24
CA ASN A 260 -4.57 -11.08 -20.28
C ASN A 260 -4.30 -12.53 -19.84
N ASP A 261 -3.56 -12.77 -18.76
CA ASP A 261 -3.22 -14.12 -18.31
C ASP A 261 -4.10 -14.66 -17.16
N CYS A 262 -5.06 -13.88 -16.67
CA CYS A 262 -6.03 -14.35 -15.67
C CYS A 262 -7.25 -15.00 -16.32
N SER A 263 -7.04 -16.20 -16.87
CA SER A 263 -8.16 -17.11 -17.18
C SER A 263 -8.63 -17.83 -15.91
N LEU A 264 -9.67 -17.28 -15.25
CA LEU A 264 -10.38 -18.03 -14.22
C LEU A 264 -11.12 -19.19 -14.88
N GLN A 265 -10.61 -20.41 -14.69
CA GLN A 265 -11.25 -21.61 -15.21
C GLN A 265 -12.66 -21.76 -14.62
N LYS A 266 -13.63 -21.92 -15.52
CA LYS A 266 -15.04 -22.15 -15.22
C LYS A 266 -15.21 -23.52 -14.55
N LYS A 267 -15.45 -23.57 -13.24
CA LYS A 267 -16.08 -24.75 -12.62
C LYS A 267 -17.60 -24.61 -12.76
N ASN A 268 -18.17 -25.35 -13.70
CA ASN A 268 -19.62 -25.46 -13.89
C ASN A 268 -20.25 -26.13 -12.65
N GLY A 269 -21.05 -25.37 -11.93
CA GLY A 269 -21.86 -25.87 -10.82
C GLY A 269 -22.19 -24.80 -9.79
N PHE A 270 -22.93 -23.76 -10.18
CA PHE A 270 -23.53 -22.85 -9.20
C PHE A 270 -25.04 -22.76 -9.47
N THR A 271 -25.79 -23.39 -8.56
CA THR A 271 -27.21 -23.15 -8.32
C THR A 271 -27.41 -21.67 -7.99
N ILE A 272 -28.44 -21.06 -8.58
CA ILE A 272 -28.84 -19.67 -8.32
C ILE A 272 -29.34 -19.61 -6.87
N ASP A 273 -28.50 -19.04 -6.01
CA ASP A 273 -28.84 -18.69 -4.64
C ASP A 273 -28.79 -17.17 -4.52
N HIS A 274 -29.68 -16.56 -3.74
CA HIS A 274 -30.00 -15.12 -3.72
C HIS A 274 -28.88 -14.20 -3.13
N ASN A 275 -27.64 -14.66 -3.14
CA ASN A 275 -26.55 -14.13 -2.35
C ASN A 275 -25.61 -13.28 -3.24
N ALA A 276 -25.67 -11.96 -3.05
CA ALA A 276 -24.91 -10.94 -3.79
C ALA A 276 -23.44 -10.84 -3.34
N SER A 277 -22.60 -10.19 -4.16
CA SER A 277 -21.28 -9.72 -3.73
C SER A 277 -21.41 -8.65 -2.63
N GLY A 278 -20.43 -8.58 -1.74
CA GLY A 278 -20.37 -7.59 -0.67
C GLY A 278 -18.99 -7.52 -0.04
N ALA A 279 -18.88 -6.92 1.14
CA ALA A 279 -17.60 -6.73 1.83
C ALA A 279 -16.84 -8.04 2.04
N TYR A 280 -17.53 -9.11 2.44
CA TYR A 280 -16.90 -10.42 2.63
C TYR A 280 -16.76 -11.21 1.32
N ILE A 281 -17.84 -11.24 0.53
CA ILE A 281 -18.06 -12.24 -0.51
C ILE A 281 -17.80 -11.61 -1.89
N PHE A 282 -16.90 -12.23 -2.67
CA PHE A 282 -16.73 -11.91 -4.08
C PHE A 282 -17.43 -12.95 -4.95
N ARG A 283 -18.51 -12.54 -5.61
CA ARG A 283 -19.33 -13.36 -6.52
C ARG A 283 -19.53 -12.61 -7.83
N PRO A 284 -18.56 -12.72 -8.76
CA PRO A 284 -18.67 -12.08 -10.06
C PRO A 284 -19.78 -12.73 -10.89
N ASN A 285 -20.49 -11.93 -11.68
CA ASN A 285 -21.44 -12.45 -12.66
C ASN A 285 -20.70 -12.77 -13.98
N GLY A 286 -19.98 -13.91 -13.99
CA GLY A 286 -19.17 -14.33 -15.12
C GLY A 286 -17.70 -13.94 -14.99
N SER A 287 -16.98 -13.95 -16.11
CA SER A 287 -15.57 -13.57 -16.15
C SER A 287 -15.39 -12.05 -16.06
N ALA A 288 -14.21 -11.62 -15.62
CA ALA A 288 -13.81 -10.22 -15.70
C ALA A 288 -13.98 -9.73 -17.15
N ILE A 289 -14.63 -8.58 -17.31
CA ILE A 289 -14.80 -7.93 -18.60
C ILE A 289 -13.66 -6.93 -18.72
N PRO A 290 -12.79 -7.04 -19.74
CA PRO A 290 -11.75 -6.05 -19.96
C PRO A 290 -12.37 -4.66 -20.08
N ILE A 291 -11.73 -3.67 -19.45
CA ILE A 291 -12.10 -2.27 -19.58
C ILE A 291 -11.89 -1.89 -21.05
N ASN A 292 -12.98 -1.86 -21.83
CA ASN A 292 -13.00 -1.36 -23.22
C ASN A 292 -13.26 0.15 -23.26
N GLU A 293 -12.90 0.86 -22.20
CA GLU A 293 -13.06 2.29 -22.14
C GLU A 293 -12.10 2.94 -23.14
N LYS A 294 -12.63 3.90 -23.89
CA LYS A 294 -11.86 4.62 -24.89
C LYS A 294 -10.81 5.46 -24.13
N LEU A 295 -9.55 5.27 -24.49
CA LEU A 295 -8.47 6.19 -24.09
C LEU A 295 -8.88 7.62 -24.45
N ILE A 296 -9.05 8.46 -23.43
CA ILE A 296 -9.47 9.86 -23.57
C ILE A 296 -8.24 10.71 -23.86
N THR A 297 -7.17 10.52 -23.09
CA THR A 297 -5.95 11.31 -23.18
C THR A 297 -4.77 10.46 -22.74
N ALA A 298 -3.65 10.62 -23.42
CA ALA A 298 -2.38 10.02 -23.04
C ALA A 298 -1.29 11.09 -23.20
N LYS A 299 -0.55 11.34 -22.12
CA LYS A 299 0.53 12.31 -22.08
C LYS A 299 1.82 11.65 -21.62
N TYR A 300 2.94 12.25 -22.02
CA TYR A 300 4.27 11.77 -21.73
C TYR A 300 5.20 12.91 -21.33
N ALA A 301 6.08 12.68 -20.35
CA ALA A 301 7.18 13.57 -20.01
C ALA A 301 8.48 12.77 -19.89
N GLN A 302 9.54 13.22 -20.58
CA GLN A 302 10.86 12.61 -20.51
C GLN A 302 11.73 13.36 -19.52
N GLY A 303 12.16 12.71 -18.44
CA GLY A 303 13.09 13.28 -17.47
C GLY A 303 14.52 12.79 -17.66
N SER A 304 15.42 13.31 -16.81
CA SER A 304 16.78 12.76 -16.68
C SER A 304 16.85 11.59 -15.68
N LEU A 305 15.88 11.50 -14.78
CA LEU A 305 15.77 10.50 -13.72
C LEU A 305 14.57 9.56 -13.91
N VAL A 306 13.46 10.07 -14.45
CA VAL A 306 12.21 9.31 -14.61
C VAL A 306 11.50 9.72 -15.89
N ASP A 307 10.94 8.73 -16.57
CA ASP A 307 10.03 8.93 -17.69
C ASP A 307 8.60 8.67 -17.21
N GLU A 308 7.69 9.61 -17.45
CA GLU A 308 6.34 9.58 -16.89
C GLU A 308 5.29 9.45 -18.00
N VAL A 309 4.36 8.50 -17.83
CA VAL A 309 3.24 8.28 -18.73
C VAL A 309 1.93 8.42 -17.96
N TYR A 310 1.10 9.36 -18.41
CA TYR A 310 -0.21 9.66 -17.85
C TYR A 310 -1.30 9.25 -18.84
N GLN A 311 -2.25 8.42 -18.42
CA GLN A 311 -3.32 7.91 -19.27
C GLN A 311 -4.68 8.05 -18.57
N VAL A 312 -5.69 8.49 -19.31
CA VAL A 312 -7.07 8.63 -18.83
C VAL A 312 -7.97 7.71 -19.64
N PHE A 313 -8.67 6.82 -18.94
CA PHE A 313 -9.65 5.88 -19.50
C PHE A 313 -10.97 6.11 -18.78
N GLY A 314 -11.97 6.66 -19.47
CA GLY A 314 -13.24 7.03 -18.84
C GLY A 314 -13.03 7.92 -17.60
N ASP A 315 -13.41 7.40 -16.42
CA ASP A 315 -13.26 8.07 -15.12
C ASP A 315 -11.99 7.61 -14.36
N GLU A 316 -11.23 6.66 -14.90
CA GLU A 316 -10.00 6.13 -14.32
C GLU A 316 -8.76 6.85 -14.86
N ILE A 317 -7.81 7.10 -13.96
CA ILE A 317 -6.51 7.67 -14.28
C ILE A 317 -5.45 6.63 -13.95
N ILE A 318 -4.65 6.30 -14.96
CA ILE A 318 -3.50 5.41 -14.84
C ILE A 318 -2.25 6.25 -15.02
N TYR A 319 -1.35 6.09 -14.06
CA TYR A 319 -0.12 6.84 -13.98
C TYR A 319 1.04 5.88 -13.83
N THR A 320 2.01 5.95 -14.74
CA THR A 320 3.15 5.04 -14.80
C THR A 320 4.45 5.83 -14.80
N ASP A 321 5.30 5.52 -13.82
CA ASP A 321 6.67 6.03 -13.75
C ASP A 321 7.65 4.93 -14.18
N VAL A 322 8.52 5.25 -15.13
CA VAL A 322 9.66 4.42 -15.52
C VAL A 322 10.93 5.07 -15.00
N TRP A 323 11.39 4.59 -13.85
CA TRP A 323 12.57 5.11 -13.16
C TRP A 323 13.86 4.65 -13.83
N THR A 324 14.85 5.54 -13.90
CA THR A 324 16.20 5.15 -14.30
C THR A 324 16.72 4.11 -13.31
N PRO A 325 17.23 2.95 -13.78
CA PRO A 325 17.72 1.90 -12.91
C PRO A 325 18.78 2.41 -11.92
N THR A 326 18.68 1.99 -10.66
CA THR A 326 19.71 2.27 -9.66
C THR A 326 20.79 1.19 -9.68
N ASP A 327 21.99 1.51 -9.20
CA ASP A 327 23.10 0.55 -9.10
C ASP A 327 22.75 -0.67 -8.23
N ASP A 328 21.84 -0.51 -7.26
CA ASP A 328 21.31 -1.59 -6.42
C ASP A 328 20.43 -2.55 -7.23
N TYR A 329 19.57 -2.02 -8.12
CA TYR A 329 18.71 -2.83 -8.99
C TYR A 329 19.56 -3.68 -9.96
N GLU A 330 20.59 -3.09 -10.56
CA GLU A 330 21.47 -3.84 -11.46
C GLU A 330 22.21 -5.00 -10.77
N LYS A 331 22.60 -4.82 -9.50
CA LYS A 331 23.23 -5.87 -8.71
C LYS A 331 22.25 -6.99 -8.37
N ASP A 332 21.04 -6.65 -7.96
CA ASP A 332 20.02 -7.63 -7.59
C ASP A 332 19.57 -8.44 -8.82
N VAL A 333 19.43 -7.82 -10.01
CA VAL A 333 19.11 -8.53 -11.26
C VAL A 333 20.25 -9.44 -11.73
N LYS A 334 21.51 -9.00 -11.64
CA LYS A 334 22.68 -9.82 -12.04
C LYS A 334 22.89 -11.04 -11.12
N ASN A 335 22.36 -11.02 -9.90
CA ASN A 335 22.42 -12.15 -8.97
C ASN A 335 21.26 -13.15 -9.13
N ILE A 336 20.28 -12.86 -9.99
CA ILE A 336 19.11 -13.72 -10.26
C ILE A 336 19.31 -14.56 -11.54
N ILE A 337 20.35 -14.29 -12.34
CA ILE A 337 20.66 -14.98 -13.61
C ILE A 337 21.80 -15.98 -13.45
#